data_AF-S0B6X1-F1
#
_entry.id   AF-S0B6X1-F1
#
_cell.length_a   1.000
_cell.length_b   1.000
_cell.length_c   1.000
_cell.angle_alpha   90.00
_cell.angle_beta   90.00
_cell.angle_gamma   90.00
#
_symmetry.space_group_name_H-M   'P 1'
#
loop_
_entity.id
_entity.type
_entity.pdbx_description
1 polymer ?
#
loop_
_entity_poly.entity_id
_entity_poly.type
_entity_poly.pdbx_seq_one_letter_code
_entity_poly.pdbx_strand_id
1 'polypeptide(L)'
;MVLAVLIVAFALTAQSYDLMVYLIPHVLPSWDNNRSILWSNWDLMVRTIDLVMAGQTVHYAVPEFYMDMEFDETKTFGERMNSNNLVFLSTSSDISVLETTIVKYLSNEEGRGGRGLGLLFQKTASGECLGNASNDTITSLNKLNEKFQNYKNYIGMDVMDSSVFETYDARNDNWALFPPLRAIHFNYFNSLSDQKVDSAIQLAKKFNTSVSIDISDMSTEFFATCTVFLEIVQKIQNQGLQFKLLINRSMWLQESGSFYGFISSAKQCLDRILF
;
A
#
# COMPACT_ATOMS: atom_id res chain seq x y z
N MET A 1 -30.29 -28.05 8.49
CA MET A 1 -28.83 -27.93 8.68
C MET A 1 -28.10 -27.27 7.51
N VAL A 2 -28.48 -27.48 6.25
CA VAL A 2 -27.79 -26.89 5.08
C VAL A 2 -27.91 -25.36 5.00
N LEU A 3 -29.04 -24.78 5.43
CA LEU A 3 -29.27 -23.33 5.37
C LEU A 3 -28.44 -22.54 6.42
N ALA A 4 -28.21 -23.11 7.60
CA ALA A 4 -27.41 -22.48 8.65
C ALA A 4 -25.91 -22.45 8.32
N VAL A 5 -25.41 -23.45 7.57
CA VAL A 5 -24.01 -23.50 7.11
C VAL A 5 -23.77 -22.46 6.01
N LEU A 6 -24.75 -22.23 5.12
CA LEU A 6 -24.68 -21.18 4.09
C LEU A 6 -24.73 -19.76 4.67
N ILE A 7 -25.56 -19.52 5.70
CA ILE A 7 -25.64 -18.21 6.37
C ILE A 7 -24.38 -17.96 7.19
N VAL A 8 -23.78 -18.97 7.82
CA VAL A 8 -22.49 -18.83 8.51
C VAL A 8 -21.33 -18.64 7.52
N ALA A 9 -21.37 -19.26 6.35
CA ALA A 9 -20.37 -19.02 5.30
C ALA A 9 -20.47 -17.60 4.68
N PHE A 10 -21.68 -17.06 4.53
CA PHE A 10 -21.89 -15.67 4.08
C PHE A 10 -21.62 -14.63 5.18
N ALA A 11 -21.94 -14.94 6.45
CA ALA A 11 -21.66 -14.04 7.58
C ALA A 11 -20.18 -14.05 8.01
N LEU A 12 -19.40 -15.07 7.63
CA LEU A 12 -17.95 -15.13 7.87
C LEU A 12 -17.12 -14.46 6.78
N THR A 13 -17.71 -14.05 5.66
CA THR A 13 -17.09 -13.07 4.78
C THR A 13 -17.53 -11.67 5.19
N ALA A 14 -17.29 -11.29 6.45
CA ALA A 14 -16.96 -9.89 6.70
C ALA A 14 -15.73 -9.63 5.83
N GLN A 15 -15.93 -9.04 4.65
CA GLN A 15 -14.86 -8.77 3.70
C GLN A 15 -13.81 -7.88 4.38
N SER A 16 -12.78 -8.50 4.94
CA SER A 16 -11.61 -7.77 5.43
C SER A 16 -10.99 -7.04 4.25
N TYR A 17 -10.75 -5.74 4.40
CA TYR A 17 -9.99 -4.98 3.43
C TYR A 17 -8.57 -4.79 3.93
N ASP A 18 -7.65 -4.62 2.98
CA ASP A 18 -6.28 -4.24 3.30
C ASP A 18 -6.18 -2.72 3.37
N LEU A 19 -5.60 -2.21 4.46
CA LEU A 19 -5.23 -0.81 4.62
C LEU A 19 -3.74 -0.64 4.40
N MET A 20 -3.37 0.23 3.46
CA MET A 20 -2.00 0.71 3.27
C MET A 20 -1.83 2.09 3.90
N VAL A 21 -0.80 2.23 4.74
CA VAL A 21 -0.47 3.48 5.42
C VAL A 21 0.95 3.89 5.02
N TYR A 22 1.12 5.08 4.46
CA TYR A 22 2.44 5.57 4.07
C TYR A 22 3.07 6.31 5.23
N LEU A 23 4.21 5.81 5.68
CA LEU A 23 5.02 6.39 6.74
C LEU A 23 6.12 7.29 6.15
N ILE A 24 5.73 8.27 5.31
CA ILE A 24 6.67 9.19 4.64
C ILE A 24 6.43 10.62 5.16
N PRO A 25 7.46 11.36 5.60
CA PRO A 25 7.30 12.68 6.19
C PRO A 25 6.82 13.74 5.19
N HIS A 26 7.02 13.59 3.88
CA HIS A 26 6.44 14.46 2.85
C HIS A 26 6.46 13.78 1.48
N VAL A 27 5.46 14.07 0.64
CA VAL A 27 5.50 13.78 -0.80
C VAL A 27 6.56 14.70 -1.41
N LEU A 28 7.79 14.24 -1.60
CA LEU A 28 8.82 15.02 -2.32
C LEU A 28 9.58 14.15 -3.32
N PRO A 29 9.89 14.69 -4.51
CA PRO A 29 10.60 14.00 -5.60
C PRO A 29 12.10 13.80 -5.34
N SER A 30 12.61 14.19 -4.17
CA SER A 30 14.00 14.01 -3.75
C SER A 30 14.06 13.68 -2.26
N TRP A 31 14.52 12.48 -1.96
CA TRP A 31 14.72 11.94 -0.62
C TRP A 31 15.96 12.62 0.01
N ASP A 32 15.74 13.48 1.01
CA ASP A 32 16.82 14.11 1.77
C ASP A 32 16.95 13.42 3.13
N ASN A 33 18.04 12.66 3.30
CA ASN A 33 18.34 11.90 4.51
C ASN A 33 18.63 12.79 5.73
N ASN A 34 18.77 14.12 5.55
CA ASN A 34 19.11 15.05 6.62
C ASN A 34 17.90 15.64 7.37
N ARG A 35 16.66 15.30 6.99
CA ARG A 35 15.46 15.82 7.67
C ARG A 35 15.04 14.88 8.80
N SER A 36 15.79 14.92 9.90
CA SER A 36 15.29 14.50 11.21
C SER A 36 14.25 15.51 11.66
N ILE A 37 12.95 15.16 11.68
CA ILE A 37 11.89 15.70 12.56
C ILE A 37 10.57 15.04 12.12
N LEU A 38 9.78 14.57 13.10
CA LEU A 38 8.38 14.03 13.09
C LEU A 38 8.19 12.59 13.62
N TRP A 39 9.15 11.97 14.31
CA TRP A 39 9.00 10.60 14.85
C TRP A 39 7.88 10.42 15.89
N SER A 40 7.70 11.37 16.81
CA SER A 40 6.76 11.22 17.94
C SER A 40 5.29 11.09 17.49
N ASN A 41 4.93 11.74 16.37
CA ASN A 41 3.55 11.71 15.88
C ASN A 41 3.24 10.43 15.11
N TRP A 42 4.26 9.76 14.55
CA TRP A 42 4.08 8.46 13.89
C TRP A 42 3.66 7.36 14.86
N ASP A 43 4.23 7.28 16.08
CA ASP A 43 3.84 6.25 17.04
C ASP A 43 2.37 6.37 17.44
N LEU A 44 1.92 7.61 17.68
CA LEU A 44 0.53 7.89 17.98
C LEU A 44 -0.38 7.52 16.81
N MET A 45 0.01 7.82 15.57
CA MET A 45 -0.73 7.42 14.37
C MET A 45 -0.81 5.90 14.21
N VAL A 46 0.33 5.20 14.32
CA VAL A 46 0.39 3.72 14.25
C VAL A 46 -0.52 3.11 15.30
N ARG A 47 -0.41 3.53 16.57
CA ARG A 47 -1.29 3.04 17.64
C ARG A 47 -2.77 3.34 17.38
N THR A 48 -3.07 4.51 16.82
CA THR A 48 -4.44 4.92 16.50
C THR A 48 -5.02 4.03 15.40
N ILE A 49 -4.24 3.75 14.35
CA ILE A 49 -4.64 2.86 13.26
C ILE A 49 -4.83 1.44 13.79
N ASP A 50 -3.86 0.91 14.52
CA ASP A 50 -3.91 -0.43 15.10
C ASP A 50 -5.15 -0.61 16.00
N LEU A 51 -5.53 0.44 16.75
CA LEU A 51 -6.71 0.44 17.61
C LEU A 51 -8.02 0.54 16.82
N VAL A 52 -8.16 1.52 15.93
CA VAL A 52 -9.42 1.82 15.23
C VAL A 52 -9.71 0.82 14.11
N MET A 53 -8.66 0.36 13.42
CA MET A 53 -8.74 -0.61 12.33
C MET A 53 -8.50 -2.05 12.80
N ALA A 54 -8.69 -2.31 14.10
CA ALA A 54 -8.55 -3.65 14.67
C ALA A 54 -9.39 -4.69 13.88
N GLY A 55 -8.75 -5.82 13.57
CA GLY A 55 -9.33 -6.88 12.75
C GLY A 55 -9.18 -6.69 11.24
N GLN A 56 -8.59 -5.60 10.77
CA GLN A 56 -8.21 -5.41 9.36
C GLN A 56 -6.72 -5.68 9.15
N THR A 57 -6.35 -6.04 7.92
CA THR A 57 -4.94 -6.21 7.54
C THR A 57 -4.33 -4.85 7.28
N VAL A 58 -3.37 -4.42 8.11
CA VAL A 58 -2.66 -3.15 7.93
C VAL A 58 -1.26 -3.40 7.39
N HIS A 59 -0.88 -2.64 6.37
CA HIS A 59 0.45 -2.57 5.79
C HIS A 59 0.99 -1.16 5.93
N TYR A 60 2.24 -1.05 6.39
CA TYR A 60 2.93 0.22 6.49
C TYR A 60 3.99 0.32 5.38
N ALA A 61 3.76 1.21 4.42
CA ALA A 61 4.74 1.56 3.41
C ALA A 61 5.78 2.50 4.02
N VAL A 62 7.03 2.04 4.14
CA VAL A 62 8.07 2.75 4.88
C VAL A 62 9.39 2.81 4.09
N PRO A 63 10.08 3.96 4.09
CA PRO A 63 11.44 4.08 3.55
C PRO A 63 12.39 3.08 4.20
N GLU A 64 13.17 2.34 3.41
CA GLU A 64 14.07 1.30 3.96
C GLU A 64 15.07 1.84 4.99
N PHE A 65 15.57 3.07 4.79
CA PHE A 65 16.57 3.70 5.65
C PHE A 65 16.02 4.12 7.02
N TYR A 66 14.70 4.15 7.19
CA TYR A 66 14.08 4.39 8.50
C TYR A 66 14.27 3.25 9.46
N MET A 67 14.44 2.02 8.96
CA MET A 67 14.50 0.84 9.82
C MET A 67 15.66 0.87 10.82
N ASP A 68 16.77 1.51 10.44
CA ASP A 68 17.97 1.60 11.27
C ASP A 68 18.05 2.94 12.05
N MET A 69 17.05 3.83 11.94
CA MET A 69 17.01 5.09 12.70
C MET A 69 16.57 4.85 14.14
N GLU A 70 17.19 5.57 15.09
CA GLU A 70 16.80 5.58 16.50
C GLU A 70 15.38 6.15 16.63
N PHE A 71 14.50 5.36 17.24
CA PHE A 71 13.10 5.73 17.51
C PHE A 71 12.94 6.28 18.93
N ASP A 72 13.61 5.66 19.89
CA ASP A 72 13.82 6.15 21.26
C ASP A 72 15.24 5.79 21.71
N GLU A 73 15.62 6.14 22.95
CA GLU A 73 16.96 5.88 23.50
C GLU A 73 17.34 4.38 23.57
N THR A 74 16.39 3.47 23.33
CA THR A 74 16.52 2.03 23.56
C THR A 74 16.23 1.16 22.34
N LYS A 75 15.58 1.70 21.30
CA LYS A 75 15.10 0.93 20.14
C LYS A 75 15.23 1.71 18.84
N THR A 76 15.50 0.96 17.79
CA THR A 76 15.36 1.40 16.40
C THR A 76 13.89 1.38 15.97
N PHE A 77 13.55 2.12 14.93
CA PHE A 77 12.23 2.07 14.31
C PHE A 77 11.89 0.65 13.81
N GLY A 78 12.88 -0.07 13.27
CA GLY A 78 12.68 -1.44 12.81
C GLY A 78 12.27 -2.40 13.93
N GLU A 79 12.84 -2.24 15.12
CA GLU A 79 12.43 -3.01 16.31
C GLU A 79 11.01 -2.66 16.76
N ARG A 80 10.63 -1.37 16.72
CA ARG A 80 9.27 -0.91 17.05
C ARG A 80 8.20 -1.45 16.10
N MET A 81 8.53 -1.58 14.82
CA MET A 81 7.59 -2.00 13.77
C MET A 81 7.66 -3.49 13.43
N ASN A 82 8.43 -4.28 14.20
CA ASN A 82 8.77 -5.63 13.82
C ASN A 82 7.54 -6.56 13.65
N SER A 83 6.50 -6.38 14.46
CA SER A 83 5.26 -7.17 14.38
C SER A 83 4.33 -6.74 13.24
N ASN A 84 4.53 -5.56 12.65
CA ASN A 84 3.67 -5.02 11.61
C ASN A 84 4.01 -5.58 10.22
N ASN A 85 3.05 -5.57 9.30
CA ASN A 85 3.36 -5.81 7.89
C ASN A 85 4.00 -4.55 7.29
N LEU A 86 5.18 -4.68 6.71
CA LEU A 86 5.94 -3.56 6.15
C LEU A 86 6.12 -3.73 4.66
N VAL A 87 5.96 -2.64 3.91
CA VAL A 87 6.31 -2.56 2.49
C VAL A 87 7.46 -1.58 2.35
N PHE A 88 8.64 -2.09 2.00
CA PHE A 88 9.85 -1.28 1.95
C PHE A 88 9.92 -0.45 0.69
N LEU A 89 10.08 0.84 0.89
CA LEU A 89 10.27 1.85 -0.13
C LEU A 89 11.76 2.07 -0.31
N SER A 90 12.32 1.50 -1.38
CA SER A 90 13.72 1.74 -1.73
C SER A 90 13.85 3.00 -2.58
N THR A 91 14.94 3.74 -2.36
CA THR A 91 15.32 4.87 -3.21
C THR A 91 16.08 4.43 -4.46
N SER A 92 16.44 3.15 -4.56
CA SER A 92 17.17 2.58 -5.69
C SER A 92 16.22 1.88 -6.67
N SER A 93 16.53 1.98 -7.96
CA SER A 93 15.92 1.18 -9.02
C SER A 93 16.78 -0.04 -9.42
N ASP A 94 17.96 -0.21 -8.81
CA ASP A 94 18.87 -1.31 -9.09
C ASP A 94 18.38 -2.61 -8.42
N ILE A 95 18.20 -3.66 -9.22
CA ILE A 95 17.67 -4.97 -8.78
C ILE A 95 18.52 -5.59 -7.68
N SER A 96 19.85 -5.49 -7.76
CA SER A 96 20.75 -6.05 -6.75
C SER A 96 20.64 -5.31 -5.42
N VAL A 97 20.46 -3.98 -5.46
CA VAL A 97 20.23 -3.17 -4.27
C VAL A 97 18.87 -3.54 -3.65
N LEU A 98 17.80 -3.59 -4.45
CA LEU A 98 16.47 -4.01 -4.00
C LEU A 98 16.50 -5.39 -3.33
N GLU A 99 17.26 -6.32 -3.91
CA GLU A 99 17.49 -7.64 -3.32
C GLU A 99 18.12 -7.57 -1.94
N THR A 100 19.27 -6.90 -1.84
CA THR A 100 20.01 -6.81 -0.58
C THR A 100 19.21 -6.14 0.53
N THR A 101 18.44 -5.08 0.21
CA THR A 101 17.59 -4.39 1.18
C THR A 101 16.60 -5.34 1.82
N ILE A 102 15.75 -5.99 1.02
CA ILE A 102 14.61 -6.72 1.57
C ILE A 102 15.01 -8.07 2.15
N VAL A 103 16.05 -8.73 1.61
CA VAL A 103 16.55 -10.01 2.14
C VAL A 103 17.02 -9.88 3.60
N LYS A 104 17.63 -8.75 3.98
CA LYS A 104 17.97 -8.44 5.40
C LYS A 104 16.76 -8.58 6.32
N TYR A 105 15.57 -8.24 5.83
CA TYR A 105 14.33 -8.24 6.61
C TYR A 105 13.51 -9.54 6.48
N LEU A 106 13.66 -10.26 5.37
CA LEU A 106 13.02 -11.55 5.11
C LEU A 106 13.70 -12.72 5.86
N SER A 107 15.02 -12.67 6.05
CA SER A 107 15.83 -13.77 6.60
C SER A 107 15.72 -14.03 8.11
N ASN A 108 14.92 -13.27 8.85
CA ASN A 108 14.74 -13.40 10.30
C ASN A 108 13.29 -13.78 10.62
N GLU A 109 13.02 -15.04 10.98
CA GLU A 109 11.67 -15.62 10.89
C GLU A 109 10.80 -15.58 12.15
N GLU A 110 11.31 -15.34 13.37
CA GLU A 110 10.45 -15.39 14.58
C GLU A 110 9.88 -14.03 14.98
N GLY A 111 8.55 -13.97 15.10
CA GLY A 111 7.80 -12.81 15.62
C GLY A 111 7.67 -11.61 14.67
N ARG A 112 8.12 -11.75 13.41
CA ARG A 112 8.05 -10.68 12.40
C ARG A 112 6.73 -10.73 11.62
N GLY A 113 6.14 -9.56 11.38
CA GLY A 113 5.05 -9.41 10.41
C GLY A 113 5.52 -9.62 8.97
N GLY A 114 4.61 -9.47 8.02
CA GLY A 114 4.90 -9.58 6.59
C GLY A 114 5.87 -8.51 6.08
N ARG A 115 6.60 -8.80 5.00
CA ARG A 115 7.60 -7.92 4.36
C ARG A 115 7.36 -7.91 2.85
N GLY A 116 7.16 -6.72 2.29
CA GLY A 116 6.91 -6.52 0.87
C GLY A 116 7.85 -5.49 0.29
N LEU A 117 7.86 -5.39 -1.04
CA LEU A 117 8.66 -4.43 -1.79
C LEU A 117 7.74 -3.39 -2.44
N GLY A 118 7.96 -2.11 -2.11
CA GLY A 118 7.29 -0.99 -2.75
C GLY A 118 8.13 -0.48 -3.91
N LEU A 119 7.59 -0.61 -5.12
CA LEU A 119 8.22 -0.16 -6.34
C LEU A 119 7.90 1.33 -6.57
N LEU A 120 8.81 2.18 -6.12
CA LEU A 120 8.78 3.64 -6.28
C LEU A 120 9.64 4.07 -7.45
N PHE A 121 9.17 3.82 -8.66
CA PHE A 121 9.86 4.30 -9.85
C PHE A 121 9.43 5.73 -10.19
N GLN A 122 9.52 6.64 -9.22
CA GLN A 122 9.47 8.07 -9.53
C GLN A 122 10.82 8.44 -10.11
N LYS A 123 10.81 8.93 -11.35
CA LYS A 123 11.93 9.49 -12.14
C LYS A 123 13.18 9.74 -11.28
N THR A 124 13.98 8.71 -11.08
CA THR A 124 15.29 8.86 -10.46
C THR A 124 16.13 9.73 -11.38
N ALA A 125 17.26 10.25 -10.91
CA ALA A 125 18.14 11.09 -11.72
C ALA A 125 18.57 10.43 -13.06
N SER A 126 18.38 9.12 -13.23
CA SER A 126 18.62 8.35 -14.47
C SER A 126 17.46 8.31 -15.47
N GLY A 127 16.25 8.75 -15.11
CA GLY A 127 15.10 8.83 -16.03
C GLY A 127 14.39 7.51 -16.37
N GLU A 128 14.77 6.40 -15.75
CA GLU A 128 14.10 5.10 -15.89
C GLU A 128 13.01 4.91 -14.83
N CYS A 129 11.83 4.46 -15.25
CA CYS A 129 10.71 4.05 -14.42
C CYS A 129 10.12 2.71 -14.92
N LEU A 130 9.23 2.05 -14.16
CA LEU A 130 8.52 0.84 -14.66
C LEU A 130 7.86 1.09 -16.02
N GLY A 131 7.48 2.33 -16.29
CA GLY A 131 6.89 2.79 -17.53
C GLY A 131 7.75 2.73 -18.77
N ASN A 132 9.07 2.77 -18.61
CA ASN A 132 10.02 2.70 -19.72
C ASN A 132 11.13 1.66 -19.45
N ALA A 133 10.92 0.80 -18.45
CA ALA A 133 11.84 -0.26 -18.09
C ALA A 133 12.02 -1.24 -19.25
N SER A 134 13.26 -1.68 -19.44
CA SER A 134 13.58 -2.71 -20.44
C SER A 134 12.94 -4.06 -20.08
N ASN A 135 12.74 -4.93 -21.09
CA ASN A 135 12.29 -6.30 -20.85
C ASN A 135 13.23 -7.07 -19.90
N ASP A 136 14.53 -6.79 -19.94
CA ASP A 136 15.52 -7.41 -19.06
C ASP A 136 15.32 -6.98 -17.61
N THR A 137 15.01 -5.70 -17.38
CA THR A 137 14.65 -5.15 -16.06
C THR A 137 13.39 -5.82 -15.53
N ILE A 138 12.33 -5.94 -16.34
CA ILE A 138 11.07 -6.58 -15.95
C ILE A 138 11.28 -8.07 -15.64
N THR A 139 12.04 -8.76 -16.48
CA THR A 139 12.40 -10.18 -16.27
C THR A 139 13.19 -10.36 -14.97
N SER A 140 14.09 -9.43 -14.67
CA SER A 140 14.88 -9.44 -13.43
C SER A 140 14.02 -9.19 -12.19
N LEU A 141 13.06 -8.26 -12.28
CA LEU A 141 12.05 -8.05 -11.22
C LEU A 141 11.19 -9.30 -11.00
N ASN A 142 10.76 -9.99 -12.06
CA ASN A 142 9.99 -11.22 -11.91
C ASN A 142 10.80 -12.35 -11.24
N LYS A 143 12.06 -12.56 -11.66
CA LYS A 143 12.96 -13.51 -11.00
C LYS A 143 13.20 -13.16 -9.53
N LEU A 144 13.32 -11.87 -9.21
CA LEU A 144 13.46 -11.40 -7.85
C LEU A 144 12.21 -11.71 -7.01
N ASN A 145 11.01 -11.46 -7.56
CA ASN A 145 9.75 -11.82 -6.92
C ASN A 145 9.65 -13.33 -6.65
N GLU A 146 9.94 -14.17 -7.64
CA GLU A 146 9.96 -15.64 -7.48
C GLU A 146 10.94 -16.09 -6.40
N LYS A 147 12.12 -15.46 -6.32
CA LYS A 147 13.09 -15.73 -5.26
C LYS A 147 12.52 -15.41 -3.88
N PHE A 148 11.81 -14.30 -3.73
CA PHE A 148 11.24 -13.89 -2.45
C PHE A 148 10.05 -14.73 -1.99
N GLN A 149 9.32 -15.37 -2.91
CA GLN A 149 8.23 -16.31 -2.55
C GLN A 149 8.70 -17.48 -1.67
N ASN A 150 10.02 -17.75 -1.62
CA ASN A 150 10.59 -18.78 -0.73
C ASN A 150 10.65 -18.35 0.74
N TYR A 151 10.47 -17.07 1.05
CA TYR A 151 10.46 -16.58 2.43
C TYR A 151 9.03 -16.52 2.95
N LYS A 152 8.76 -17.15 4.11
CA LYS A 152 7.40 -17.29 4.65
C LYS A 152 6.71 -15.96 4.95
N ASN A 153 7.49 -14.94 5.31
CA ASN A 153 6.97 -13.61 5.63
C ASN A 153 6.93 -12.68 4.42
N TYR A 154 7.24 -13.14 3.21
CA TYR A 154 7.10 -12.31 2.03
C TYR A 154 5.63 -12.11 1.65
N ILE A 155 5.20 -10.86 1.48
CA ILE A 155 3.80 -10.53 1.15
C ILE A 155 3.59 -10.07 -0.30
N GLY A 156 4.67 -9.83 -1.07
CA GLY A 156 4.58 -9.44 -2.47
C GLY A 156 5.18 -8.06 -2.81
N MET A 157 4.90 -7.60 -4.03
CA MET A 157 5.32 -6.29 -4.55
C MET A 157 4.11 -5.38 -4.78
N ASP A 158 4.25 -4.12 -4.37
CA ASP A 158 3.27 -3.06 -4.65
C ASP A 158 3.88 -2.04 -5.61
N VAL A 159 3.09 -1.55 -6.57
CA VAL A 159 3.49 -0.41 -7.41
C VAL A 159 2.91 0.85 -6.82
N MET A 160 3.78 1.75 -6.36
CA MET A 160 3.38 2.87 -5.51
C MET A 160 2.76 4.05 -6.27
N ASP A 161 2.80 4.04 -7.61
CA ASP A 161 2.22 5.06 -8.48
C ASP A 161 1.85 4.46 -9.85
N SER A 162 0.57 4.47 -10.21
CA SER A 162 0.05 3.92 -11.45
C SER A 162 0.42 4.73 -12.69
N SER A 163 0.76 6.02 -12.53
CA SER A 163 1.11 6.90 -13.65
C SER A 163 2.35 6.41 -14.38
N VAL A 164 3.18 5.59 -13.71
CA VAL A 164 4.30 4.91 -14.37
C VAL A 164 3.83 4.03 -15.52
N PHE A 165 2.60 3.52 -15.51
CA PHE A 165 2.08 2.71 -16.61
C PHE A 165 1.53 3.54 -17.78
N GLU A 166 1.39 4.86 -17.66
CA GLU A 166 0.90 5.72 -18.75
C GLU A 166 1.90 5.81 -19.91
N THR A 167 3.21 5.72 -19.61
CA THR A 167 4.27 5.68 -20.63
C THR A 167 4.66 4.25 -21.03
N TYR A 168 4.20 3.24 -20.27
CA TYR A 168 4.36 1.82 -20.62
C TYR A 168 3.45 1.51 -21.80
N ASP A 169 3.99 1.80 -22.99
CA ASP A 169 3.31 1.86 -24.29
C ASP A 169 2.08 0.94 -24.36
N ALA A 170 0.91 1.52 -24.68
CA ALA A 170 -0.32 0.79 -24.97
C ALA A 170 -0.19 -0.20 -26.16
N ARG A 171 1.00 -0.30 -26.75
CA ARG A 171 1.40 -1.17 -27.87
C ARG A 171 2.28 -2.35 -27.48
N ASN A 172 2.72 -2.47 -26.22
CA ASN A 172 3.59 -3.57 -25.77
C ASN A 172 2.76 -4.68 -25.08
N ASP A 173 2.63 -5.83 -25.75
CA ASP A 173 1.91 -7.02 -25.26
C ASP A 173 2.69 -7.82 -24.19
N ASN A 174 3.87 -7.34 -23.77
CA ASN A 174 4.74 -8.03 -22.81
C ASN A 174 4.32 -7.87 -21.34
N TRP A 175 3.09 -7.44 -21.07
CA TRP A 175 2.56 -7.31 -19.70
C TRP A 175 2.57 -8.62 -18.93
N ALA A 176 2.52 -9.77 -19.62
CA ALA A 176 2.63 -11.10 -19.03
C ALA A 176 4.01 -11.38 -18.38
N LEU A 177 5.03 -10.55 -18.66
CA LEU A 177 6.36 -10.68 -18.05
C LEU A 177 6.45 -9.99 -16.67
N PHE A 178 5.47 -9.17 -16.29
CA PHE A 178 5.50 -8.52 -14.98
C PHE A 178 5.32 -9.54 -13.87
N PRO A 179 5.99 -9.33 -12.72
CA PRO A 179 5.68 -10.10 -11.53
C PRO A 179 4.20 -9.93 -11.16
N PRO A 180 3.56 -10.97 -10.59
CA PRO A 180 2.30 -10.81 -9.91
C PRO A 180 2.38 -9.66 -8.90
N LEU A 181 1.55 -8.63 -9.11
CA LEU A 181 1.51 -7.46 -8.24
C LEU A 181 0.43 -7.63 -7.19
N ARG A 182 0.75 -7.30 -5.94
CA ARG A 182 -0.21 -7.34 -4.84
C ARG A 182 -1.15 -6.14 -4.87
N ALA A 183 -0.64 -4.97 -5.25
CA ALA A 183 -1.45 -3.77 -5.47
C ALA A 183 -0.79 -2.84 -6.52
N ILE A 184 -1.63 -2.13 -7.27
CA ILE A 184 -1.23 -0.92 -7.99
C ILE A 184 -1.91 0.26 -7.31
N HIS A 185 -1.09 1.23 -6.91
CA HIS A 185 -1.51 2.43 -6.22
C HIS A 185 -1.75 3.52 -7.25
N PHE A 186 -2.97 4.02 -7.34
CA PHE A 186 -3.28 5.12 -8.23
C PHE A 186 -2.89 6.43 -7.57
N ASN A 187 -2.05 7.23 -8.23
CA ASN A 187 -1.74 8.58 -7.75
C ASN A 187 -3.02 9.42 -7.86
N TYR A 188 -3.75 9.51 -6.75
CA TYR A 188 -5.11 10.03 -6.73
C TYR A 188 -5.24 11.16 -5.73
N PHE A 189 -4.46 12.21 -5.95
CA PHE A 189 -4.71 13.49 -5.31
C PHE A 189 -5.90 14.16 -6.03
N ASN A 190 -7.10 14.04 -5.46
CA ASN A 190 -8.31 14.84 -5.77
C ASN A 190 -9.05 14.63 -7.11
N SER A 191 -9.44 13.42 -7.50
CA SER A 191 -10.69 13.33 -8.27
C SER A 191 -11.52 12.18 -7.76
N LEU A 192 -12.84 12.19 -7.88
CA LEU A 192 -13.66 10.98 -7.75
C LEU A 192 -14.31 10.74 -9.10
N SER A 193 -13.53 10.98 -10.15
CA SER A 193 -14.01 10.92 -11.52
C SER A 193 -14.20 9.47 -11.94
N ASP A 194 -15.39 9.14 -12.42
CA ASP A 194 -15.73 7.80 -12.91
C ASP A 194 -14.70 7.24 -13.89
N GLN A 195 -14.20 8.09 -14.80
CA GLN A 195 -13.19 7.72 -15.79
C GLN A 195 -11.91 7.18 -15.16
N LYS A 196 -11.44 7.77 -14.06
CA LYS A 196 -10.22 7.33 -13.39
C LYS A 196 -10.43 6.03 -12.62
N VAL A 197 -11.61 5.84 -12.01
CA VAL A 197 -11.98 4.56 -11.39
C VAL A 197 -12.03 3.45 -12.45
N ASP A 198 -12.58 3.74 -13.63
CA ASP A 198 -12.62 2.79 -14.74
C ASP A 198 -11.23 2.43 -15.27
N SER A 199 -10.35 3.43 -15.46
CA SER A 199 -8.95 3.18 -15.81
C SER A 199 -8.24 2.33 -14.78
N ALA A 200 -8.53 2.54 -13.49
CA ALA A 200 -7.94 1.76 -12.42
C ALA A 200 -8.37 0.30 -12.44
N ILE A 201 -9.66 0.05 -12.65
CA ILE A 201 -10.22 -1.29 -12.81
C ILE A 201 -9.59 -1.99 -14.03
N GLN A 202 -9.43 -1.30 -15.15
CA GLN A 202 -8.81 -1.86 -16.34
C GLN A 202 -7.35 -2.27 -16.10
N LEU A 203 -6.58 -1.41 -15.43
CA LEU A 203 -5.19 -1.69 -15.10
C LEU A 203 -5.07 -2.86 -14.11
N ALA A 204 -5.92 -2.87 -13.08
CA ALA A 204 -5.96 -3.94 -12.10
C ALA A 204 -6.28 -5.31 -12.74
N LYS A 205 -7.21 -5.35 -13.70
CA LYS A 205 -7.48 -6.56 -14.49
C LYS A 205 -6.30 -6.98 -15.34
N LYS A 206 -5.64 -6.03 -16.03
CA LYS A 206 -4.49 -6.30 -16.89
C LYS A 206 -3.33 -6.97 -16.12
N PHE A 207 -3.11 -6.57 -14.87
CA PHE A 207 -2.03 -7.08 -14.03
C PHE A 207 -2.48 -8.08 -12.96
N ASN A 208 -3.74 -8.55 -13.01
CA ASN A 208 -4.34 -9.48 -12.04
C ASN A 208 -4.10 -9.08 -10.58
N THR A 209 -4.46 -7.84 -10.24
CA THR A 209 -4.17 -7.21 -8.94
C THR A 209 -5.39 -6.48 -8.37
N SER A 210 -5.25 -5.85 -7.19
CA SER A 210 -6.30 -5.07 -6.53
C SER A 210 -6.29 -3.59 -6.94
N VAL A 211 -7.43 -2.92 -6.79
CA VAL A 211 -7.54 -1.46 -6.95
C VAL A 211 -7.29 -0.78 -5.60
N SER A 212 -6.35 0.18 -5.56
CA SER A 212 -6.14 1.00 -4.36
C SER A 212 -6.98 2.28 -4.42
N ILE A 213 -7.69 2.60 -3.34
CA ILE A 213 -8.50 3.82 -3.18
C ILE A 213 -7.80 4.73 -2.17
N ASP A 214 -7.35 5.90 -2.64
CA ASP A 214 -6.76 6.93 -1.79
C ASP A 214 -7.86 7.68 -1.02
N ILE A 215 -7.81 7.65 0.31
CA ILE A 215 -8.76 8.33 1.19
C ILE A 215 -8.15 9.53 1.92
N SER A 216 -6.90 9.87 1.63
CA SER A 216 -6.07 10.77 2.45
C SER A 216 -6.51 12.22 2.44
N ASP A 217 -7.17 12.62 1.36
CA ASP A 217 -7.61 14.00 1.07
C ASP A 217 -9.09 14.22 1.39
N MET A 218 -9.80 13.15 1.76
CA MET A 218 -11.23 13.20 2.02
C MET A 218 -11.47 13.91 3.36
N SER A 219 -12.37 14.90 3.36
CA SER A 219 -12.77 15.55 4.61
C SER A 219 -13.58 14.56 5.46
N THR A 220 -13.64 14.77 6.78
CA THR A 220 -14.45 13.93 7.67
C THR A 220 -15.92 13.89 7.24
N GLU A 221 -16.45 15.01 6.71
CA GLU A 221 -17.81 15.12 6.20
C GLU A 221 -18.08 14.26 4.96
N PHE A 222 -17.06 13.97 4.16
CA PHE A 222 -17.19 13.03 3.03
C PHE A 222 -17.63 11.65 3.51
N PHE A 223 -17.15 11.22 4.69
CA PHE A 223 -17.55 9.97 5.33
C PHE A 223 -18.87 10.08 6.12
N ALA A 224 -19.50 11.25 6.22
CA ALA A 224 -20.75 11.36 6.97
C ALA A 224 -21.90 10.59 6.29
N THR A 225 -21.93 10.55 4.95
CA THR A 225 -22.99 9.87 4.17
C THR A 225 -22.57 8.50 3.66
N CYS A 226 -21.27 8.27 3.47
CA CYS A 226 -20.67 7.08 2.85
C CYS A 226 -21.10 6.78 1.40
N THR A 227 -22.13 7.44 0.86
CA THR A 227 -22.78 7.04 -0.41
C THR A 227 -21.81 6.94 -1.58
N VAL A 228 -21.07 8.02 -1.89
CA VAL A 228 -20.15 8.06 -3.03
C VAL A 228 -19.01 7.04 -2.86
N PHE A 229 -18.52 6.88 -1.63
CA PHE A 229 -17.47 5.92 -1.32
C PHE A 229 -17.94 4.47 -1.54
N LEU A 230 -19.15 4.14 -1.08
CA LEU A 230 -19.77 2.83 -1.27
C LEU A 230 -20.02 2.53 -2.76
N GLU A 231 -20.47 3.52 -3.54
CA GLU A 231 -20.68 3.36 -4.98
C GLU A 231 -19.39 2.98 -5.71
N ILE A 232 -18.26 3.60 -5.37
CA ILE A 232 -16.95 3.27 -5.96
C ILE A 232 -16.52 1.86 -5.58
N VAL A 233 -16.63 1.49 -4.30
CA VAL A 233 -16.28 0.14 -3.85
C VAL A 233 -17.16 -0.90 -4.56
N GLN A 234 -18.46 -0.66 -4.65
CA GLN A 234 -19.38 -1.56 -5.31
C GLN A 234 -19.09 -1.67 -6.81
N LYS A 235 -18.69 -0.58 -7.47
CA LYS A 235 -18.23 -0.59 -8.86
C LYS A 235 -17.01 -1.49 -9.06
N ILE A 236 -16.02 -1.44 -8.17
CA ILE A 236 -14.82 -2.31 -8.21
C ILE A 236 -15.21 -3.78 -7.97
N GLN A 237 -16.02 -4.05 -6.95
CA GLN A 237 -16.42 -5.40 -6.57
C GLN A 237 -17.30 -6.08 -7.63
N ASN A 238 -18.21 -5.34 -8.26
CA ASN A 238 -19.02 -5.83 -9.37
C ASN A 238 -18.18 -6.26 -10.60
N GLN A 239 -16.93 -5.80 -10.67
CA GLN A 239 -15.97 -6.20 -11.70
C GLN A 239 -15.11 -7.41 -11.30
N GLY A 240 -15.40 -8.03 -10.14
CA GLY A 240 -14.69 -9.20 -9.60
C GLY A 240 -13.33 -8.89 -8.98
N LEU A 241 -13.06 -7.61 -8.67
CA LEU A 241 -11.78 -7.17 -8.12
C LEU A 241 -11.86 -6.93 -6.61
N GLN A 242 -10.73 -7.13 -5.94
CA GLN A 242 -10.51 -6.68 -4.57
C GLN A 242 -10.09 -5.20 -4.57
N PHE A 243 -10.39 -4.50 -3.46
CA PHE A 243 -9.92 -3.15 -3.23
C PHE A 243 -8.99 -3.09 -2.01
N LYS A 244 -8.11 -2.09 -2.00
CA LYS A 244 -7.31 -1.69 -0.84
C LYS A 244 -7.54 -0.23 -0.56
N LEU A 245 -7.36 0.17 0.69
CA LEU A 245 -7.41 1.58 1.07
C LEU A 245 -6.02 2.11 1.26
N LEU A 246 -5.85 3.39 0.94
CA LEU A 246 -4.57 4.06 1.06
C LEU A 246 -4.73 5.33 1.89
N ILE A 247 -3.87 5.44 2.89
CA ILE A 247 -3.67 6.65 3.69
C ILE A 247 -2.23 7.10 3.49
N ASN A 248 -2.08 8.10 2.63
CA ASN A 248 -0.87 8.80 2.29
C ASN A 248 -1.00 10.26 2.69
N ARG A 249 -0.57 10.63 3.90
CA ARG A 249 -0.36 12.05 4.19
C ARG A 249 0.45 12.34 5.43
N SER A 250 1.36 13.27 5.23
CA SER A 250 2.15 14.02 6.20
C SER A 250 1.38 15.09 6.96
N MET A 251 0.19 15.50 6.48
CA MET A 251 -0.62 16.53 7.18
C MET A 251 -1.17 16.02 8.52
N TRP A 252 -1.52 14.75 8.60
CA TRP A 252 -2.03 14.13 9.83
C TRP A 252 -0.96 14.01 10.91
N LEU A 253 0.33 14.04 10.52
CA LEU A 253 1.44 14.14 11.47
C LEU A 253 1.42 15.45 12.25
N GLN A 254 0.76 16.50 11.75
CA GLN A 254 0.69 17.80 12.43
C GLN A 254 -0.65 18.02 13.16
N GLU A 255 -1.65 17.17 12.91
CA GLU A 255 -3.00 17.28 13.47
C GLU A 255 -3.51 15.96 14.07
N SER A 256 -2.77 15.41 15.05
CA SER A 256 -3.06 14.10 15.64
C SER A 256 -4.47 13.98 16.24
N GLY A 257 -5.01 15.05 16.80
CA GLY A 257 -6.39 15.09 17.31
C GLY A 257 -7.45 14.93 16.21
N SER A 258 -7.22 15.54 15.04
CA SER A 258 -8.10 15.43 13.88
C SER A 258 -8.00 14.03 13.24
N PHE A 259 -6.83 13.40 13.31
CA PHE A 259 -6.58 12.09 12.70
C PHE A 259 -7.47 10.97 13.27
N TYR A 260 -7.69 10.93 14.59
CA TYR A 260 -8.59 9.96 15.21
C TYR A 260 -10.03 10.09 14.66
N GLY A 261 -10.54 11.33 14.56
CA GLY A 261 -11.88 11.58 14.04
C GLY A 261 -12.04 11.17 12.58
N PHE A 262 -11.03 11.44 11.77
CA PHE A 262 -10.95 11.02 10.37
C PHE A 262 -10.96 9.48 10.24
N ILE A 263 -10.04 8.78 10.91
CA ILE A 263 -9.89 7.32 10.77
C ILE A 263 -11.09 6.57 11.35
N SER A 264 -11.69 7.09 12.43
CA SER A 264 -12.93 6.55 13.00
C SER A 264 -14.11 6.71 12.04
N SER A 265 -14.26 7.87 11.39
CA SER A 265 -15.32 8.09 10.41
C SER A 265 -15.14 7.21 9.17
N ALA A 266 -13.90 7.06 8.68
CA ALA A 266 -13.58 6.14 7.60
C ALA A 266 -13.94 4.69 7.96
N LYS A 267 -13.56 4.22 9.16
CA LYS A 267 -13.92 2.89 9.67
C LYS A 267 -15.43 2.67 9.71
N GLN A 268 -16.21 3.66 10.16
CA GLN A 268 -17.67 3.57 10.19
C GLN A 268 -18.28 3.41 8.80
N CYS A 269 -17.75 4.09 7.77
CA CYS A 269 -18.20 3.85 6.40
C CYS A 269 -17.81 2.49 5.88
N LEU A 270 -16.60 2.04 6.19
CA LEU A 270 -16.08 0.75 5.75
C LEU A 270 -16.87 -0.40 6.35
N ASP A 271 -17.29 -0.28 7.61
CA ASP A 271 -18.14 -1.27 8.26
C ASP A 271 -19.50 -1.42 7.57
N ARG A 272 -20.01 -0.38 6.89
CA ARG A 272 -21.25 -0.47 6.11
C ARG A 272 -21.11 -1.23 4.80
N ILE A 273 -19.90 -1.46 4.31
CA ILE A 273 -19.67 -2.33 3.13
C ILE A 273 -19.89 -3.80 3.50
N LEU A 274 -19.71 -4.13 4.78
CA LEU A 274 -19.69 -5.50 5.29
C LEU A 274 -21.06 -6.01 5.75
N PHE A 275 -22.11 -5.20 5.59
CA PHE A 275 -23.52 -5.49 5.93
C PHE A 275 -24.43 -5.20 4.75
#